data_AF-A0A382CZI7-F1
#
_entry.id   AF-A0A382CZI7-F1
#
_cell.length_a   1.000
_cell.length_b   1.000
_cell.length_c   1.000
_cell.angle_alpha   90.00
_cell.angle_beta   90.00
_cell.angle_gamma   90.00
#
_symmetry.space_group_name_H-M   'P 1'
#
loop_
_entity.id
_entity.type
_entity.pdbx_description
1 polymer ?
#
loop_
_entity_poly.entity_id
_entity_poly.type
_entity_poly.pdbx_seq_one_letter_code
_entity_poly.pdbx_strand_id
1 'polypeptide(L)'
;MDLIGIIFILYLAFLLGVGIWTFKFNKTQEDYLLAGRKLGPWVTAFSERASGESAWLLLALPGAAITVGLGESWTVIGIILGIIASWYLIAEKLREETEEYGALTIPEYLHRRFDDQTNIIRLFSAIIIAFFFTFYVSAQFHAS
;
A
#
# COMPACT_ATOMS: atom_id res chain seq x y z
N MET A 1 3.52 35.52 -5.61
CA MET A 1 3.56 34.05 -5.57
C MET A 1 4.86 33.60 -6.18
N ASP A 2 5.64 32.93 -5.37
CA ASP A 2 6.97 32.44 -5.65
C ASP A 2 6.88 31.19 -6.54
N LEU A 3 7.90 30.91 -7.34
CA LEU A 3 7.92 29.81 -8.32
C LEU A 3 7.53 28.46 -7.69
N ILE A 4 8.00 28.20 -6.47
CA ILE A 4 7.69 26.99 -5.70
C ILE A 4 6.18 26.91 -5.41
N GLY A 5 5.56 28.01 -4.99
CA GLY A 5 4.13 28.07 -4.71
C GLY A 5 3.29 27.81 -5.97
N ILE A 6 3.73 28.29 -7.13
CA ILE A 6 3.05 28.01 -8.41
C ILE A 6 3.13 26.51 -8.75
N ILE A 7 4.31 25.91 -8.64
CA ILE A 7 4.51 24.47 -8.90
C ILE A 7 3.65 23.64 -7.94
N PHE A 8 3.63 23.99 -6.65
CA PHE A 8 2.84 23.30 -5.64
C PHE A 8 1.33 23.35 -5.94
N ILE A 9 0.79 24.53 -6.28
CA ILE A 9 -0.62 24.66 -6.64
C ILE A 9 -0.95 23.87 -7.91
N LEU A 10 -0.10 23.91 -8.94
CA LEU A 10 -0.30 23.14 -10.16
C LEU A 10 -0.31 21.63 -9.89
N TYR A 11 0.60 21.16 -9.04
CA TYR A 11 0.64 19.77 -8.62
C TYR A 11 -0.63 19.34 -7.88
N LEU A 12 -1.09 20.12 -6.90
CA LEU A 12 -2.35 19.83 -6.19
C LEU A 12 -3.57 19.87 -7.12
N ALA A 13 -3.64 20.86 -8.01
CA ALA A 13 -4.71 20.96 -9.00
C ALA A 13 -4.73 19.76 -9.95
N PHE A 14 -3.54 19.30 -10.38
CA PHE A 14 -3.40 18.08 -11.17
C PHE A 14 -3.91 16.85 -10.42
N LEU A 15 -3.47 16.64 -9.16
CA LEU A 15 -3.93 15.51 -8.33
C LEU A 15 -5.45 15.51 -8.12
N LEU A 16 -6.03 16.67 -7.80
CA LEU A 16 -7.47 16.82 -7.66
C LEU A 16 -8.20 16.56 -8.99
N GLY A 17 -7.66 17.06 -10.10
CA GLY A 17 -8.19 16.82 -11.44
C GLY A 17 -8.23 15.33 -11.79
N VAL A 18 -7.14 14.59 -11.51
CA VAL A 18 -7.08 13.14 -11.68
C VAL A 18 -8.13 12.46 -10.80
N GLY A 19 -8.25 12.83 -9.52
CA GLY A 19 -9.22 12.24 -8.59
C GLY A 19 -10.68 12.44 -9.03
N ILE A 20 -11.04 13.65 -9.49
CA ILE A 20 -12.39 13.95 -9.98
C ILE A 20 -12.67 13.19 -11.29
N TRP A 21 -11.67 13.07 -12.16
CA TRP A 21 -11.80 12.31 -13.39
C TRP A 21 -12.01 10.82 -13.11
N THR A 22 -11.22 10.25 -12.21
CA THR A 22 -11.29 8.81 -11.90
C THR A 22 -12.51 8.42 -11.08
N PHE A 23 -13.08 9.33 -10.30
CA PHE A 23 -14.31 9.11 -9.55
C PHE A 23 -15.45 8.56 -10.41
N LYS A 24 -15.50 8.93 -11.70
CA LYS A 24 -16.53 8.45 -12.64
C LYS A 24 -16.47 6.94 -12.88
N PHE A 25 -15.32 6.30 -12.68
CA PHE A 25 -15.12 4.86 -12.87
C PHE A 25 -15.50 4.03 -11.65
N ASN A 26 -15.65 4.65 -10.47
CA ASN A 26 -15.97 3.96 -9.22
C ASN A 26 -17.49 3.76 -9.11
N LYS A 27 -18.00 2.62 -9.61
CA LYS A 27 -19.43 2.27 -9.54
C LYS A 27 -19.75 1.26 -8.46
N THR A 28 -18.81 0.37 -8.17
CA THR A 28 -18.96 -0.70 -7.17
C THR A 28 -17.85 -0.65 -6.12
N GLN A 29 -17.99 -1.42 -5.04
CA GLN A 29 -16.92 -1.56 -4.04
C GLN A 29 -15.66 -2.21 -4.64
N GLU A 30 -15.82 -3.12 -5.59
CA GLU A 30 -14.69 -3.74 -6.29
C GLU A 30 -13.98 -2.74 -7.21
N ASP A 31 -14.71 -1.87 -7.90
CA ASP A 31 -14.11 -0.77 -8.67
C ASP A 31 -13.32 0.17 -7.75
N TYR A 32 -13.85 0.48 -6.57
CA TYR A 32 -13.21 1.38 -5.63
C TYR A 32 -11.97 0.78 -4.96
N LEU A 33 -12.03 -0.49 -4.53
CA LEU A 33 -10.96 -1.14 -3.76
C LEU A 33 -9.91 -1.83 -4.63
N LEU A 34 -10.31 -2.39 -5.77
CA LEU A 34 -9.45 -3.21 -6.63
C LEU A 34 -9.36 -2.70 -8.08
N ALA A 35 -9.93 -1.51 -8.37
CA ALA A 35 -10.03 -0.99 -9.74
C ALA A 35 -10.68 -2.00 -10.71
N GLY A 36 -11.65 -2.77 -10.20
CA GLY A 36 -12.35 -3.80 -10.97
C GLY A 36 -11.44 -4.94 -11.43
N ARG A 37 -10.27 -5.13 -10.79
CA ARG A 37 -9.23 -6.10 -11.16
C ARG A 37 -8.66 -5.92 -12.57
N LYS A 38 -8.83 -4.74 -13.17
CA LYS A 38 -8.40 -4.43 -14.55
C LYS A 38 -6.96 -3.95 -14.64
N LEU A 39 -6.30 -3.68 -13.51
CA LEU A 39 -4.94 -3.19 -13.47
C LEU A 39 -3.96 -4.33 -13.77
N GLY A 40 -3.09 -4.11 -14.76
CA GLY A 40 -2.01 -5.01 -15.09
C GLY A 40 -0.96 -5.10 -13.98
N PRO A 41 -0.13 -6.16 -13.96
CA PRO A 41 0.80 -6.45 -12.87
C PRO A 41 1.79 -5.32 -12.58
N TRP A 42 2.29 -4.64 -13.63
CA TRP A 42 3.21 -3.51 -13.47
C TRP A 42 2.57 -2.33 -12.75
N VAL A 43 1.33 -1.97 -13.12
CA VAL A 43 0.63 -0.83 -12.50
C VAL A 43 0.32 -1.14 -11.03
N THR A 44 -0.09 -2.38 -10.74
CA THR A 44 -0.30 -2.83 -9.36
C THR A 44 1.00 -2.80 -8.56
N ALA A 45 2.12 -3.25 -9.13
CA ALA A 45 3.42 -3.25 -8.45
C ALA A 45 3.93 -1.84 -8.15
N PHE A 46 3.85 -0.92 -9.12
CA PHE A 46 4.23 0.47 -8.87
C PHE A 46 3.29 1.16 -7.87
N SER A 47 2.00 0.86 -7.90
CA SER A 47 1.03 1.42 -6.93
C SER A 47 1.28 0.93 -5.51
N GLU A 48 1.61 -0.35 -5.36
CA GLU A 48 1.98 -0.96 -4.08
C GLU A 48 3.27 -0.30 -3.55
N ARG A 49 4.30 -0.19 -4.39
CA ARG A 49 5.56 0.48 -4.02
C ARG A 49 5.35 1.95 -3.68
N ALA A 50 4.58 2.70 -4.46
CA ALA A 50 4.27 4.10 -4.15
C ALA A 50 3.57 4.27 -2.80
N SER A 51 2.83 3.25 -2.35
CA SER A 51 2.14 3.25 -1.05
C SER A 51 3.08 2.88 0.11
N GLY A 52 4.02 1.94 -0.10
CA GLY A 52 5.01 1.55 0.91
C GLY A 52 6.13 2.58 1.09
N GLU A 53 6.45 3.32 0.05
CA GLU A 53 7.61 4.20 -0.03
C GLU A 53 7.26 5.63 0.33
N SER A 54 7.06 5.84 1.63
CA SER A 54 6.82 7.16 2.20
C SER A 54 8.09 7.74 2.84
N ALA A 55 7.94 8.55 3.89
CA ALA A 55 9.01 9.22 4.62
C ALA A 55 10.19 8.31 5.02
N TRP A 56 9.95 7.01 5.17
CA TRP A 56 10.98 6.02 5.51
C TRP A 56 12.16 6.03 4.52
N LEU A 57 11.91 5.91 3.22
CA LEU A 57 13.02 5.74 2.26
C LEU A 57 13.73 7.08 1.96
N LEU A 58 13.03 8.21 2.12
CA LEU A 58 13.61 9.54 1.89
C LEU A 58 14.35 10.12 3.10
N LEU A 59 13.87 9.85 4.33
CA LEU A 59 14.44 10.46 5.54
C LEU A 59 15.13 9.43 6.43
N ALA A 60 14.47 8.30 6.69
CA ALA A 60 14.98 7.33 7.66
C ALA A 60 16.14 6.50 7.10
N LEU A 61 16.05 6.05 5.85
CA LEU A 61 17.08 5.19 5.25
C LEU A 61 18.41 5.93 5.00
N PRO A 62 18.43 7.18 4.48
CA PRO A 62 19.66 7.98 4.43
C PRO A 62 20.15 8.38 5.82
N GLY A 63 19.24 8.69 6.75
CA GLY A 63 19.59 9.00 8.14
C GLY A 63 20.30 7.84 8.84
N ALA A 64 19.79 6.62 8.67
CA ALA A 64 20.42 5.39 9.15
C ALA A 64 21.77 5.15 8.45
N ALA A 65 21.85 5.36 7.13
CA ALA A 65 23.10 5.21 6.40
C ALA A 65 24.19 6.18 6.86
N ILE A 66 23.82 7.40 7.28
CA ILE A 66 24.76 8.38 7.85
C ILE A 66 25.26 7.94 9.24
N THR A 67 24.41 7.31 10.05
CA THR A 67 24.77 6.91 11.42
C THR A 67 25.51 5.57 11.50
N VAL A 68 25.09 4.58 10.70
CA VAL A 68 25.59 3.20 10.71
C VAL A 68 26.62 2.96 9.57
N GLY A 69 26.66 3.82 8.56
CA GLY A 69 27.57 3.71 7.43
C GLY A 69 27.14 2.66 6.40
N LEU A 70 28.10 2.11 5.65
CA LEU A 70 27.84 1.14 4.56
C LEU A 70 27.16 -0.17 5.01
N GLY A 71 27.11 -0.44 6.32
CA GLY A 71 26.37 -1.58 6.88
C GLY A 71 24.88 -1.56 6.56
N GLU A 72 24.28 -0.39 6.37
CA GLU A 72 22.86 -0.25 5.99
C GLU A 72 22.53 -0.73 4.58
N SER A 73 23.55 -0.99 3.75
CA SER A 73 23.34 -1.57 2.42
C SER A 73 22.63 -2.93 2.51
N TRP A 74 22.83 -3.67 3.60
CA TRP A 74 22.12 -4.93 3.84
C TRP A 74 20.60 -4.74 3.95
N THR A 75 20.15 -3.65 4.57
CA THR A 75 18.71 -3.29 4.67
C THR A 75 18.12 -3.11 3.28
N VAL A 76 18.82 -2.40 2.40
CA VAL A 76 18.38 -2.18 1.00
C VAL A 76 18.29 -3.50 0.24
N ILE A 77 19.33 -4.35 0.34
CA ILE A 77 19.35 -5.67 -0.31
C ILE A 77 18.21 -6.55 0.20
N GLY A 78 18.00 -6.57 1.53
CA GLY A 78 16.93 -7.34 2.16
C GLY A 78 15.53 -6.89 1.71
N ILE A 79 15.29 -5.59 1.61
CA ILE A 79 14.03 -5.04 1.10
C ILE A 79 13.81 -5.46 -0.35
N ILE A 80 14.81 -5.32 -1.22
CA ILE A 80 14.68 -5.70 -2.64
C ILE A 80 14.35 -7.19 -2.76
N LEU A 81 15.11 -8.05 -2.10
CA LEU A 81 14.89 -9.49 -2.14
C LEU A 81 13.54 -9.88 -1.53
N GLY A 82 13.14 -9.25 -0.42
CA GLY A 82 11.86 -9.49 0.24
C GLY A 82 10.67 -9.11 -0.64
N ILE A 83 10.74 -7.97 -1.34
CA ILE A 83 9.71 -7.55 -2.29
C ILE A 83 9.64 -8.52 -3.47
N ILE A 84 10.78 -8.90 -4.06
CA ILE A 84 10.79 -9.86 -5.17
C ILE A 84 10.18 -11.20 -4.71
N ALA A 85 10.58 -11.69 -3.53
CA ALA A 85 10.05 -12.93 -2.98
C ALA A 85 8.56 -12.85 -2.69
N SER A 86 8.04 -11.75 -2.15
CA SER A 86 6.60 -11.60 -1.87
C SER A 86 5.77 -11.61 -3.16
N TRP A 87 6.26 -10.95 -4.22
CA TRP A 87 5.60 -10.93 -5.51
C TRP A 87 5.56 -12.32 -6.18
N TYR A 88 6.67 -13.05 -6.17
CA TYR A 88 6.74 -14.38 -6.80
C TYR A 88 6.08 -15.49 -5.97
N LEU A 89 6.18 -15.45 -4.64
CA LEU A 89 5.73 -16.56 -3.79
C LEU A 89 4.29 -16.39 -3.30
N ILE A 90 3.83 -15.15 -3.11
CA ILE A 90 2.57 -14.85 -2.41
C ILE A 90 1.58 -14.13 -3.32
N ALA A 91 2.01 -13.10 -4.07
CA ALA A 91 1.08 -12.19 -4.74
C ALA A 91 0.21 -12.87 -5.80
N GLU A 92 0.79 -13.75 -6.63
CA GLU A 92 0.05 -14.48 -7.67
C GLU A 92 -1.01 -15.40 -7.06
N LYS A 93 -0.60 -16.29 -6.15
CA LYS A 93 -1.52 -17.21 -5.47
C LYS A 93 -2.61 -16.47 -4.69
N LEU A 94 -2.26 -15.39 -4.00
CA LEU A 94 -3.22 -14.58 -3.26
C LEU A 94 -4.21 -13.86 -4.18
N ARG A 95 -3.78 -13.43 -5.38
CA ARG A 95 -4.67 -12.84 -6.39
C ARG A 95 -5.72 -13.85 -6.83
N GLU A 96 -5.30 -15.06 -7.18
CA GLU A 96 -6.19 -16.13 -7.63
C GLU A 96 -7.21 -16.51 -6.54
N GLU A 97 -6.75 -16.78 -5.32
CA GLU A 97 -7.63 -17.17 -4.22
C GLU A 97 -8.62 -16.04 -3.85
N THR A 98 -8.16 -14.77 -3.80
CA THR A 98 -9.07 -13.66 -3.50
C THR A 98 -10.13 -13.45 -4.59
N GLU A 99 -9.88 -13.89 -5.83
CA GLU A 99 -10.87 -13.89 -6.91
C GLU A 99 -11.86 -15.03 -6.74
N GLU A 100 -11.39 -16.26 -6.48
CA GLU A 100 -12.24 -17.43 -6.24
C GLU A 100 -13.20 -17.21 -5.07
N TYR A 101 -12.68 -16.65 -3.97
CA TYR A 101 -13.49 -16.34 -2.80
C TYR A 101 -14.27 -15.02 -2.93
N GLY A 102 -14.10 -14.24 -4.00
CA GLY A 102 -14.73 -12.94 -4.19
C GLY A 102 -14.45 -11.94 -3.06
N ALA A 103 -13.29 -12.06 -2.42
CA ALA A 103 -12.90 -11.26 -1.26
C ALA A 103 -12.22 -9.95 -1.70
N LEU A 104 -12.58 -8.84 -1.05
CA LEU A 104 -12.03 -7.52 -1.35
C LEU A 104 -10.90 -7.12 -0.40
N THR A 105 -10.79 -7.79 0.75
CA THR A 105 -9.78 -7.50 1.78
C THR A 105 -9.16 -8.79 2.31
N ILE A 106 -7.95 -8.70 2.87
CA ILE A 106 -7.26 -9.87 3.47
C ILE A 106 -8.06 -10.48 4.63
N PRO A 107 -8.62 -9.70 5.58
CA PRO A 107 -9.46 -10.27 6.64
C PRO A 107 -10.69 -11.01 6.12
N GLU A 108 -11.31 -10.49 5.05
CA GLU A 108 -12.45 -11.12 4.41
C GLU A 108 -12.05 -12.40 3.67
N TYR A 109 -10.91 -12.39 2.98
CA TYR A 109 -10.34 -13.57 2.36
C TYR A 109 -10.10 -14.67 3.40
N LEU A 110 -9.43 -14.36 4.52
CA LEU A 110 -9.17 -15.33 5.58
C LEU A 110 -10.47 -15.85 6.20
N HIS A 111 -11.43 -14.97 6.46
CA HIS A 111 -12.74 -15.36 6.99
C HIS A 111 -13.47 -16.35 6.06
N ARG A 112 -13.50 -16.09 4.74
CA ARG A 112 -14.12 -16.98 3.76
C ARG A 112 -13.32 -18.27 3.55
N ARG A 113 -11.99 -18.18 3.51
CA ARG A 113 -11.09 -19.32 3.29
C ARG A 113 -11.16 -20.37 4.40
N PHE A 114 -11.37 -19.93 5.63
CA PHE A 114 -11.45 -20.77 6.82
C PHE A 114 -12.89 -21.06 7.28
N ASP A 115 -13.90 -20.62 6.53
CA ASP A 115 -15.32 -20.76 6.87
C ASP A 115 -15.63 -20.32 8.32
N ASP A 116 -15.10 -19.17 8.72
CA ASP A 116 -15.23 -18.68 10.09
C ASP A 116 -16.65 -18.18 10.40
N GLN A 117 -17.50 -19.08 10.89
CA GLN A 117 -18.88 -18.77 11.29
C GLN A 117 -18.97 -17.74 12.44
N THR A 118 -17.89 -17.52 13.18
CA THR A 118 -17.88 -16.66 14.39
C THR A 118 -17.38 -15.24 14.12
N ASN A 119 -16.89 -14.94 12.92
CA ASN A 119 -16.25 -13.66 12.55
C ASN A 119 -15.02 -13.26 13.40
N ILE A 120 -14.47 -14.19 14.19
CA ILE A 120 -13.31 -13.93 15.05
C ILE A 120 -12.09 -13.56 14.22
N ILE A 121 -11.84 -14.25 13.10
CA ILE A 121 -10.68 -14.01 12.24
C ILE A 121 -10.73 -12.58 11.69
N ARG A 122 -11.92 -12.16 11.23
CA ARG A 122 -12.14 -10.84 10.68
C ARG A 122 -11.92 -9.75 11.73
N LEU A 123 -12.52 -9.91 12.92
CA LEU A 123 -12.40 -8.94 14.01
C LEU A 123 -10.95 -8.82 14.50
N PHE A 124 -10.29 -9.94 14.74
CA PHE A 124 -8.91 -9.96 15.22
C PHE A 124 -7.95 -9.33 14.21
N SER A 125 -8.10 -9.67 12.92
CA SER A 125 -7.30 -9.07 11.85
C SER A 125 -7.56 -7.55 11.74
N ALA A 126 -8.81 -7.11 11.84
CA ALA A 126 -9.16 -5.69 11.79
C ALA A 126 -8.53 -4.91 12.96
N ILE A 127 -8.51 -5.48 14.17
CA ILE A 127 -7.87 -4.87 15.35
C ILE A 127 -6.35 -4.74 15.13
N ILE A 128 -5.69 -5.80 14.65
CA ILE A 128 -4.26 -5.77 14.35
C ILE A 128 -3.96 -4.67 13.32
N ILE A 129 -4.69 -4.67 12.20
CA ILE A 129 -4.51 -3.68 11.14
C ILE A 129 -4.71 -2.27 11.70
N ALA A 130 -5.80 -2.01 12.42
CA ALA A 130 -6.09 -0.69 13.00
C ALA A 130 -4.99 -0.23 13.97
N PHE A 131 -4.50 -1.14 14.82
CA PHE A 131 -3.43 -0.84 15.77
C PHE A 131 -2.14 -0.43 15.04
N PHE A 132 -1.62 -1.28 14.14
CA PHE A 132 -0.39 -0.98 13.41
C PHE A 132 -0.53 0.21 12.46
N PHE A 133 -1.68 0.38 11.82
CA PHE A 133 -1.94 1.50 10.93
C PHE A 133 -1.96 2.83 11.69
N THR A 134 -2.41 2.84 12.94
CA THR A 134 -2.36 4.03 13.81
C THR A 134 -0.92 4.48 14.04
N PHE A 135 0.01 3.56 14.35
CA PHE A 135 1.43 3.90 14.50
C PHE A 135 2.06 4.35 13.19
N TYR A 136 1.71 3.69 12.08
CA TYR A 136 2.20 4.06 10.76
C TYR A 136 1.81 5.50 10.39
N VAL A 137 0.53 5.86 10.55
CA VAL A 137 0.04 7.21 10.27
C VAL A 137 0.67 8.22 11.24
N SER A 138 0.74 7.89 12.54
CA SER A 138 1.38 8.75 13.55
C SER A 138 2.84 9.07 13.21
N ALA A 139 3.61 8.06 12.79
CA ALA A 139 5.00 8.24 12.39
C ALA A 139 5.15 9.16 11.17
N GLN A 140 4.22 9.09 10.21
CA GLN A 140 4.25 9.97 9.04
C GLN A 140 3.95 11.44 9.39
N PHE A 141 2.99 11.69 10.28
CA PHE A 141 2.70 13.05 10.76
C PHE A 141 3.82 13.63 11.64
N HIS A 142 4.58 12.79 12.34
CA HIS A 142 5.73 13.25 13.13
C HIS A 142 6.96 13.55 12.25
N ALA A 143 7.11 12.85 11.12
CA ALA A 143 8.22 13.02 10.20
C ALA A 143 8.05 14.19 9.20
N SER A 144 6.86 14.78 9.09
CA SER A 144 6.54 15.98 8.31
C SER A 144 6.78 17.27 9.09
#